data_AF-A0A6M0CEM9-F1
#
_entry.id   AF-A0A6M0CEM9-F1
#
_cell.length_a   1.000
_cell.length_b   1.000
_cell.length_c   1.000
_cell.angle_alpha   90.00
_cell.angle_beta   90.00
_cell.angle_gamma   90.00
#
_symmetry.space_group_name_H-M   'P 1'
#
loop_
_entity.id
_entity.type
_entity.pdbx_description
1 polymer ?
#
loop_
_entity_poly.entity_id
_entity_poly.type
_entity_poly.pdbx_seq_one_letter_code
_entity_poly.pdbx_strand_id
1 'polypeptide(L)'
;QEGGVISLSLPENAGLPPLAVNQNYHWYFSLICDEFDRGTDIFTDGWVRRVESDTLPNLEDLPTPPLPEQANDYAQAGIWFEALEILAEDQRMKGATIAGPEGQALLEQVGLADFTDVFFLE
;
A
#
# COMPACT_ATOMS: atom_id res chain seq x y z
N GLN A 1 12.69 -20.00 -3.11
CA GLN A 1 11.27 -19.61 -3.25
C GLN A 1 11.32 -18.14 -3.58
N GLU A 2 10.78 -17.75 -4.74
CA GLU A 2 10.65 -16.34 -5.10
C GLU A 2 9.35 -15.83 -4.47
N GLY A 3 9.42 -14.73 -3.73
CA GLY A 3 8.25 -14.06 -3.20
C GLY A 3 7.48 -13.33 -4.29
N GLY A 4 6.29 -12.82 -3.97
CA GLY A 4 5.46 -12.06 -4.90
C GLY A 4 4.52 -11.11 -4.16
N VAL A 5 3.91 -10.19 -4.90
CA VAL A 5 2.88 -9.28 -4.38
C VAL A 5 1.50 -9.77 -4.78
N ILE A 6 0.60 -9.81 -3.81
CA ILE A 6 -0.83 -10.11 -4.02
C ILE A 6 -1.66 -8.86 -3.78
N SER A 7 -2.68 -8.66 -4.62
CA SER A 7 -3.70 -7.63 -4.38
C SER A 7 -4.90 -8.26 -3.70
N LEU A 8 -5.36 -7.65 -2.60
CA LEU A 8 -6.56 -8.06 -1.89
C LEU A 8 -7.58 -6.92 -1.94
N SER A 9 -8.70 -7.14 -2.63
CA SER A 9 -9.82 -6.21 -2.62
C SER A 9 -10.74 -6.54 -1.44
N LEU A 10 -10.96 -5.55 -0.57
CA LEU A 10 -11.95 -5.67 0.49
C LEU A 10 -13.37 -5.50 -0.09
N PRO A 11 -14.38 -6.19 0.44
CA PRO A 11 -15.75 -6.04 -0.03
C PRO A 11 -16.25 -4.60 0.20
N GLU A 12 -16.63 -3.90 -0.86
CA GLU A 12 -17.16 -2.52 -0.80
C GLU A 12 -18.42 -2.41 0.10
N ASN A 13 -19.15 -3.53 0.24
CA ASN A 13 -20.44 -3.60 0.92
C ASN A 13 -20.40 -4.46 2.19
N ALA A 14 -19.29 -4.46 2.93
CA ALA A 14 -19.19 -5.17 4.21
C ALA A 14 -20.11 -4.57 5.32
N GLY A 15 -20.82 -3.47 5.03
CA GLY A 15 -21.64 -2.76 6.01
C GLY A 15 -20.83 -2.05 7.10
N LEU A 16 -19.52 -1.87 6.87
CA LEU A 16 -18.62 -1.21 7.79
C LEU A 16 -18.63 0.31 7.54
N PRO A 17 -18.70 1.13 8.61
CA PRO A 17 -18.52 2.56 8.47
C PRO A 17 -17.08 2.87 8.02
N PRO A 18 -16.86 3.98 7.28
CA PRO A 18 -15.53 4.43 6.92
C PRO A 18 -14.72 4.78 8.18
N LEU A 19 -13.38 4.73 8.06
CA LEU A 19 -12.49 5.17 9.13
C LEU A 19 -12.75 6.65 9.47
N ALA A 20 -12.87 6.94 10.76
CA ALA A 20 -12.96 8.31 11.26
C ALA A 20 -11.61 9.01 11.09
N VAL A 21 -11.67 10.30 10.78
CA VAL A 21 -10.47 11.11 10.56
C VAL A 21 -9.76 11.36 11.89
N ASN A 22 -8.43 11.34 11.86
CA ASN A 22 -7.53 11.52 12.99
C ASN A 22 -7.67 10.46 14.11
N GLN A 23 -8.31 9.34 13.80
CA GLN A 23 -8.44 8.20 14.70
C GLN A 23 -7.41 7.11 14.33
N ASN A 24 -6.73 6.58 15.34
CA ASN A 24 -5.86 5.42 15.19
C ASN A 24 -6.68 4.14 15.18
N TYR A 25 -6.43 3.29 14.18
CA TYR A 25 -6.97 1.95 14.06
C TYR A 25 -5.84 0.95 14.00
N HIS A 26 -5.95 -0.15 14.74
CA HIS A 26 -5.01 -1.26 14.70
C HIS A 26 -5.56 -2.33 13.77
N TRP A 27 -4.82 -2.68 12.72
CA TRP A 27 -5.16 -3.76 11.80
C TRP A 27 -4.28 -4.98 12.05
N TYR A 28 -4.81 -6.15 11.73
CA TYR A 28 -4.09 -7.43 11.81
C TYR A 28 -4.38 -8.22 10.54
N PHE A 29 -3.37 -8.91 10.02
CA PHE A 29 -3.47 -9.84 8.91
C PHE A 29 -2.84 -11.16 9.33
N SER A 30 -3.54 -12.28 9.11
CA SER A 30 -3.13 -13.60 9.57
C SER A 30 -3.35 -14.63 8.47
N LEU A 31 -2.32 -15.39 8.15
CA LEU A 31 -2.41 -16.58 7.32
C LEU A 31 -2.68 -17.77 8.22
N ILE A 32 -3.88 -18.35 8.06
CA ILE A 32 -4.29 -19.56 8.78
C ILE A 32 -3.70 -20.75 8.04
N CYS A 33 -2.65 -21.36 8.61
CA CYS A 33 -2.00 -22.53 8.02
C CYS A 33 -2.69 -23.84 8.45
N ASP A 34 -3.19 -23.90 9.69
CA ASP A 34 -3.96 -25.00 10.24
C ASP A 34 -5.22 -24.43 10.93
N GLU A 35 -6.40 -24.81 10.44
CA GLU A 35 -7.67 -24.34 10.98
C GLU A 35 -7.98 -24.86 12.40
N PHE A 36 -7.34 -25.96 12.82
CA PHE A 36 -7.50 -26.57 14.13
C PHE A 36 -6.41 -26.15 15.12
N ASP A 37 -5.26 -25.65 14.64
CA ASP A 37 -4.18 -25.11 15.47
C ASP A 37 -3.69 -23.73 14.97
N ARG A 38 -4.43 -22.71 15.39
CA ARG A 38 -4.12 -21.31 15.10
C ARG A 38 -2.94 -20.74 15.89
N GLY A 39 -2.33 -21.52 16.79
CA GLY A 39 -1.14 -21.09 17.54
C GLY A 39 0.09 -20.92 16.66
N THR A 40 0.03 -21.42 15.42
CA THR A 40 1.10 -21.38 14.41
C THR A 40 0.81 -20.43 13.25
N ASP A 41 -0.28 -19.65 13.33
CA ASP A 41 -0.63 -18.67 12.31
C ASP A 41 0.52 -17.67 12.11
N ILE A 42 0.84 -17.41 10.85
CA ILE A 42 1.78 -16.33 10.49
C ILE A 42 0.95 -15.05 10.43
N PHE A 43 1.26 -14.08 11.28
CA PHE A 43 0.53 -12.82 11.32
C PHE A 43 1.45 -11.60 11.26
N THR A 44 0.87 -10.49 10.82
CA THR A 44 1.46 -9.16 10.84
C THR A 44 0.38 -8.15 11.23
N ASP A 45 0.78 -7.02 11.79
CA ASP A 45 -0.13 -6.02 12.32
C ASP A 45 0.47 -4.61 12.23
N GLY A 46 -0.39 -3.60 12.35
CA GLY A 46 0.07 -2.23 12.29
C GLY A 46 -1.02 -1.21 12.60
N TRP A 47 -0.63 0.06 12.60
CA TRP A 47 -1.53 1.17 12.84
C TRP A 47 -1.84 1.90 11.55
N VAL A 48 -3.10 2.25 11.35
CA VAL A 48 -3.55 3.11 10.26
C VAL A 48 -4.36 4.27 10.84
N ARG A 49 -4.20 5.44 10.24
CA ARG A 49 -4.96 6.65 10.57
C ARG A 49 -5.38 7.30 9.29
N ARG A 50 -6.68 7.57 9.15
CA ARG A 50 -7.18 8.44 8.09
C ARG A 50 -6.88 9.89 8.45
N VAL A 51 -6.32 10.65 7.51
CA VAL A 51 -6.07 12.09 7.65
C VAL A 51 -7.01 12.88 6.72
N GLU A 52 -7.23 14.16 7.00
CA GLU A 52 -8.05 15.03 6.15
C GLU A 52 -7.30 15.37 4.86
N SER A 53 -8.02 15.52 3.73
CA SER A 53 -7.43 15.89 2.43
C SER A 53 -6.68 17.22 2.50
N ASP A 54 -7.18 18.17 3.29
CA ASP A 54 -6.61 19.51 3.48
C ASP A 54 -5.26 19.51 4.22
N THR A 55 -4.84 18.35 4.77
CA THR A 55 -3.49 18.18 5.33
C THR A 55 -2.45 17.80 4.28
N LEU A 56 -2.89 17.41 3.07
CA LEU A 56 -2.03 17.22 1.92
C LEU A 56 -1.78 18.55 1.22
N PRO A 57 -0.55 18.84 0.77
CA PRO A 57 -0.31 19.99 -0.09
C PRO A 57 -1.12 19.80 -1.38
N ASN A 58 -2.13 20.65 -1.66
CA ASN A 58 -3.10 20.60 -2.77
C ASN A 58 -2.71 19.71 -3.98
N LEU A 59 -2.80 18.39 -3.82
CA LEU A 59 -2.57 17.42 -4.90
C LEU A 59 -3.71 17.51 -5.93
N GLU A 60 -4.86 18.05 -5.52
CA GLU A 60 -6.04 18.28 -6.35
C GLU A 60 -5.87 19.45 -7.35
N ASP A 61 -4.97 20.41 -7.08
CA ASP A 61 -4.73 21.59 -7.94
C ASP A 61 -3.51 21.45 -8.85
N LEU A 62 -2.70 20.41 -8.65
CA LEU A 62 -1.53 20.15 -9.50
C LEU A 62 -1.98 19.56 -10.85
N PRO A 63 -1.37 19.96 -11.98
CA PRO A 63 -1.59 19.25 -13.24
C PRO A 63 -1.24 17.79 -13.01
N THR A 64 -2.15 16.86 -13.33
CA THR A 64 -2.03 15.43 -13.02
C THR A 64 -0.63 14.93 -13.39
N PRO A 65 0.28 14.76 -12.40
CA PRO A 65 1.64 14.34 -12.68
C PRO A 65 1.62 12.91 -13.23
N PRO A 66 2.68 12.44 -13.91
CA PRO A 66 2.90 11.01 -14.08
C PRO A 66 2.74 10.28 -12.74
N LEU A 67 2.17 9.07 -12.75
CA LEU A 67 1.89 8.29 -11.53
C LEU A 67 3.10 8.19 -10.56
N PRO A 68 4.36 8.04 -11.03
CA PRO A 68 5.52 8.03 -10.14
C PRO A 68 5.77 9.34 -9.39
N GLU A 69 5.50 10.48 -10.03
CA GLU A 69 5.62 11.80 -9.39
C GLU A 69 4.53 11.97 -8.33
N GLN A 70 3.29 11.54 -8.62
CA GLN A 70 2.21 11.54 -7.63
C GLN A 70 2.55 10.70 -6.40
N ALA A 71 3.09 9.49 -6.60
CA ALA A 71 3.49 8.63 -5.50
C ALA A 71 4.55 9.29 -4.60
N ASN A 72 5.52 10.01 -5.19
CA ASN A 72 6.54 10.74 -4.45
C ASN A 72 5.95 11.90 -3.63
N ASP A 73 4.95 12.62 -4.15
CA ASP A 73 4.31 13.71 -3.41
C ASP A 73 3.56 13.19 -2.16
N TYR A 74 2.80 12.10 -2.30
CA TYR A 74 2.13 11.44 -1.17
C TYR A 74 3.13 10.91 -0.14
N ALA A 75 4.24 10.31 -0.61
CA ALA A 75 5.32 9.82 0.23
C ALA A 75 5.98 10.92 1.08
N GLN A 76 6.30 12.06 0.46
CA GLN A 76 6.86 13.23 1.14
C GLN A 76 5.90 13.82 2.17
N ALA A 77 4.59 13.72 1.92
CA ALA A 77 3.55 14.10 2.88
C ALA A 77 3.35 13.05 4.00
N GLY A 78 4.09 11.94 4.00
CA GLY A 78 3.98 10.86 4.98
C GLY A 78 2.77 9.94 4.74
N ILE A 79 2.13 10.03 3.58
CA ILE A 79 0.95 9.28 3.17
C ILE A 79 1.40 8.09 2.30
N TRP A 80 2.04 7.12 2.96
CA TRP A 80 2.72 6.02 2.27
C TRP A 80 1.78 4.98 1.67
N PHE A 81 0.56 4.82 2.18
CA PHE A 81 -0.39 3.83 1.66
C PHE A 81 -0.88 4.20 0.25
N GLU A 82 -1.29 5.45 0.06
CA GLU A 82 -1.70 6.00 -1.22
C GLU A 82 -0.52 6.04 -2.21
N ALA A 83 0.68 6.38 -1.73
CA ALA A 83 1.90 6.34 -2.54
C ALA A 83 2.18 4.93 -3.12
N LEU A 84 2.03 3.90 -2.29
CA LEU A 84 2.21 2.50 -2.69
C LEU A 84 1.10 2.01 -3.63
N GLU A 85 -0.15 2.44 -3.41
CA GLU A 85 -1.28 2.12 -4.29
C GLU A 85 -1.08 2.69 -5.70
N ILE A 86 -0.67 3.95 -5.79
CA ILE A 86 -0.38 4.62 -7.07
C ILE A 86 0.73 3.89 -7.83
N LEU A 87 1.81 3.51 -7.15
CA LEU A 87 2.87 2.71 -7.77
C LEU A 87 2.38 1.34 -8.22
N ALA A 88 1.60 0.65 -7.39
CA ALA A 88 1.06 -0.67 -7.74
C ALA A 88 0.19 -0.60 -9.00
N GLU A 89 -0.64 0.44 -9.13
CA GLU A 89 -1.48 0.70 -10.30
C GLU A 89 -0.64 0.99 -11.55
N ASP A 90 0.34 1.89 -11.45
CA ASP A 90 1.25 2.24 -12.55
C ASP A 90 1.97 1.00 -13.11
N GLN A 91 2.45 0.14 -12.22
CA GLN A 91 3.18 -1.07 -12.58
C GLN A 91 2.27 -2.14 -13.18
N ARG A 92 1.05 -2.30 -12.65
CA ARG A 92 0.03 -3.18 -13.24
C ARG A 92 -0.31 -2.74 -14.67
N MET A 93 -0.47 -1.44 -14.91
CA MET A 93 -0.76 -0.92 -16.25
C MET A 93 0.40 -1.10 -17.23
N LYS A 94 1.64 -1.02 -16.75
CA LYS A 94 2.85 -1.18 -17.57
C LYS A 94 3.21 -2.65 -17.84
N GLY A 95 2.59 -3.60 -17.13
CA GLY A 95 2.97 -5.02 -17.21
C GLY A 95 4.43 -5.27 -16.78
N ALA A 96 4.94 -4.44 -15.87
CA ALA A 96 6.32 -4.44 -15.41
C ALA A 96 6.41 -4.84 -13.92
N THR A 97 7.60 -5.26 -13.47
CA THR A 97 7.90 -5.45 -12.05
C THR A 97 7.79 -4.13 -11.29
N ILE A 98 7.56 -4.18 -9.97
CA ILE A 98 7.50 -2.98 -9.11
C ILE A 98 8.82 -2.16 -9.17
N ALA A 99 9.89 -2.76 -9.70
CA ALA A 99 11.26 -2.30 -9.90
C ALA A 99 11.52 -1.28 -11.05
N GLY A 100 10.63 -0.34 -11.32
CA GLY A 100 11.10 0.90 -11.96
C GLY A 100 12.09 1.62 -11.02
N PRO A 101 13.10 2.37 -11.51
CA PRO A 101 14.04 3.09 -10.63
C PRO A 101 13.34 4.06 -9.66
N GLU A 102 12.18 4.60 -10.05
CA GLU A 102 11.33 5.46 -9.21
C GLU A 102 10.59 4.65 -8.13
N GLY A 103 10.14 3.43 -8.44
CA GLY A 103 9.51 2.53 -7.48
C GLY A 103 10.50 1.99 -6.45
N GLN A 104 11.74 1.71 -6.88
CA GLN A 104 12.84 1.32 -5.99
C GLN A 104 13.11 2.35 -4.90
N ALA A 105 13.29 3.61 -5.29
CA ALA A 105 13.57 4.69 -4.34
C ALA A 105 12.44 4.90 -3.33
N LEU A 106 11.19 4.67 -3.73
CA LEU A 106 10.06 4.76 -2.82
C LEU A 106 10.01 3.57 -1.85
N LEU A 107 10.17 2.35 -2.37
CA LEU A 107 10.19 1.13 -1.55
C LEU A 107 11.32 1.18 -0.51
N GLU A 108 12.49 1.72 -0.86
CA GLU A 108 13.59 1.93 0.10
C GLU A 108 13.19 2.87 1.25
N GLN A 109 12.48 3.96 0.96
CA GLN A 109 12.08 4.93 1.99
C GLN A 109 11.10 4.36 3.02
N VAL A 110 10.30 3.36 2.63
CA VAL A 110 9.35 2.67 3.52
C VAL A 110 9.89 1.36 4.11
N GLY A 111 11.16 1.05 3.86
CA GLY A 111 11.76 -0.21 4.35
C GLY A 111 11.27 -1.46 3.62
N LEU A 112 10.76 -1.31 2.39
CA LEU A 112 10.32 -2.39 1.51
C LEU A 112 11.32 -2.67 0.38
N ALA A 113 12.61 -2.35 0.58
CA ALA A 113 13.67 -2.54 -0.40
C ALA A 113 13.81 -3.99 -0.89
N ASP A 114 13.44 -4.97 -0.08
CA ASP A 114 13.46 -6.39 -0.47
C ASP A 114 12.35 -6.75 -1.48
N PHE A 115 11.38 -5.86 -1.69
CA PHE A 115 10.26 -6.03 -2.61
C PHE A 115 10.47 -5.33 -3.95
N THR A 116 11.70 -4.95 -4.29
CA THR A 116 11.95 -4.26 -5.56
C THR A 116 11.83 -5.22 -6.73
N ASP A 117 12.21 -6.49 -6.58
CA ASP A 117 12.28 -7.46 -7.68
C ASP A 117 11.10 -8.45 -7.72
N VAL A 118 10.03 -8.20 -6.97
CA VAL A 118 8.86 -9.08 -6.92
C VAL A 118 7.84 -8.76 -8.01
N PHE A 119 7.27 -9.82 -8.57
CA PHE A 119 6.17 -9.77 -9.54
C PHE A 119 4.82 -9.72 -8.82
N PHE A 120 3.83 -9.09 -9.46
CA PHE A 120 2.44 -9.33 -9.08
C PHE A 120 2.08 -10.78 -9.44
N LEU A 121 1.57 -11.52 -8.46
CA LEU A 121 1.02 -12.85 -8.67
C LEU A 121 -0.41 -12.70 -9.23
N GLU A 122 -0.73 -13.46 -10.28
CA GLU A 122 -2.09 -13.54 -10.84
C GLU A 122 -3.08 -14.27 -9.92
#